data_AF-A0A9W6LXP2-F1
#
_entry.id   AF-A0A9W6LXP2-F1
#
_cell.length_a   1.000
_cell.length_b   1.000
_cell.length_c   1.000
_cell.angle_alpha   90.00
_cell.angle_beta   90.00
_cell.angle_gamma   90.00
#
_symmetry.space_group_name_H-M   'P 1'
#
loop_
_entity.id
_entity.type
_entity.pdbx_description
1 polymer ?
#
loop_
_entity_poly.entity_id
_entity_poly.type
_entity_poly.pdbx_seq_one_letter_code
_entity_poly.pdbx_strand_id
1 'polypeptide(L)'
;MQASWADAVLSRAHARGVVARIASALGHRLSVRASPSGWTVSRAGSAPAVCRTARELAHVLRPEVEVLQERDGADGLLQRMLTEGEHRPVTVTRGDVPAGMVRAAPDDRARPVRPEEVIPSVLHACLLEVAGIAAPRLQLSDDEGCWILDPSSHSGG
;
A
#
# COMPACT_ATOMS: atom_id res chain seq x y z
N MET A 1 11.04 13.94 -10.31
CA MET A 1 9.94 13.32 -9.55
C MET A 1 10.59 12.27 -8.66
N GLN A 2 10.69 12.50 -7.35
CA GLN A 2 11.25 11.48 -6.45
C GLN A 2 10.29 10.29 -6.41
N ALA A 3 10.82 9.07 -6.49
CA ALA A 3 10.04 7.86 -6.28
C ALA A 3 9.38 7.92 -4.89
N SER A 4 8.09 7.61 -4.81
CA SER A 4 7.40 7.61 -3.53
C SER A 4 7.97 6.49 -2.64
N TRP A 5 7.88 6.64 -1.32
CA TRP A 5 8.27 5.60 -0.38
C TRP A 5 7.53 4.28 -0.65
N ALA A 6 6.28 4.35 -1.11
CA ALA A 6 5.49 3.19 -1.49
C ALA A 6 6.08 2.47 -2.72
N ASP A 7 6.71 3.17 -3.66
CA ASP A 7 7.37 2.56 -4.82
C ASP A 7 8.55 1.66 -4.42
N ALA A 8 9.27 1.98 -3.34
CA ALA A 8 10.36 1.15 -2.83
C ALA A 8 9.90 -0.27 -2.45
N VAL A 9 8.62 -0.41 -2.11
CA VAL A 9 7.98 -1.67 -1.72
C VAL A 9 7.15 -2.24 -2.86
N LEU A 10 6.14 -1.49 -3.33
CA LEU A 10 5.10 -1.98 -4.23
C LEU A 10 5.62 -2.18 -5.65
N SER A 11 6.60 -1.40 -6.09
CA SER A 11 7.16 -1.49 -7.44
C SER A 11 8.26 -2.55 -7.57
N ARG A 12 8.52 -3.37 -6.54
CA ARG A 12 9.42 -4.53 -6.66
C ARG A 12 8.78 -5.64 -7.51
N ALA A 13 9.59 -6.35 -8.30
CA ALA A 13 9.10 -7.33 -9.28
C ALA A 13 8.13 -8.36 -8.69
N HIS A 14 8.42 -8.90 -7.49
CA HIS A 14 7.54 -9.86 -6.82
C HIS A 14 6.31 -9.20 -6.17
N ALA A 15 6.44 -7.96 -5.67
CA ALA A 15 5.34 -7.23 -5.04
C ALA A 15 4.29 -6.78 -6.05
N ARG A 16 4.68 -6.45 -7.29
CA ARG A 16 3.73 -6.00 -8.31
C ARG A 16 2.62 -7.01 -8.59
N GLY A 17 2.96 -8.30 -8.65
CA GLY A 17 1.99 -9.38 -8.88
C GLY A 17 0.98 -9.51 -7.75
N VAL A 18 1.44 -9.34 -6.50
CA VAL A 18 0.59 -9.29 -5.32
C VAL A 18 -0.33 -8.08 -5.36
N VAL A 19 0.23 -6.89 -5.61
CA VAL A 19 -0.54 -5.64 -5.72
C VAL A 19 -1.62 -5.76 -6.77
N ALA A 20 -1.30 -6.35 -7.93
CA ALA A 20 -2.28 -6.57 -9.00
C ALA A 20 -3.43 -7.49 -8.56
N ARG A 21 -3.13 -8.54 -7.81
CA ARG A 21 -4.14 -9.46 -7.26
C ARG A 21 -5.05 -8.74 -6.27
N ILE A 22 -4.46 -8.10 -5.24
CA ILE A 22 -5.19 -7.36 -4.21
C ILE A 22 -6.06 -6.28 -4.85
N ALA A 23 -5.49 -5.46 -5.74
CA ALA A 23 -6.21 -4.37 -6.40
C ALA A 23 -7.35 -4.85 -7.30
N SER A 24 -7.20 -6.02 -7.95
CA SER A 24 -8.28 -6.61 -8.74
C SER A 24 -9.45 -7.08 -7.85
N ALA A 25 -9.17 -7.50 -6.62
CA ALA A 25 -10.18 -7.94 -5.67
C ALA A 25 -11.01 -6.79 -5.06
N LEU A 26 -10.53 -5.54 -5.17
CA LEU A 26 -11.25 -4.37 -4.64
C LEU A 26 -12.57 -4.10 -5.40
N GLY A 27 -12.69 -4.51 -6.67
CA GLY A 27 -13.87 -4.21 -7.46
C GLY A 27 -14.21 -5.27 -8.50
N HIS A 28 -15.48 -5.68 -8.56
CA HIS A 28 -15.98 -6.74 -9.45
C HIS A 28 -15.83 -6.46 -10.97
N ARG A 29 -15.54 -5.22 -11.36
CA ARG A 29 -15.33 -4.82 -12.77
C ARG A 29 -13.91 -4.32 -13.05
N LEU A 30 -13.00 -4.51 -12.10
CA LEU A 30 -11.60 -4.14 -12.22
C LEU A 30 -10.75 -5.36 -12.55
N SER A 31 -9.82 -5.17 -13.48
CA SER A 31 -8.73 -6.11 -13.73
C SER A 31 -7.43 -5.33 -13.69
N VAL A 32 -6.56 -5.65 -12.75
CA VAL A 32 -5.22 -5.09 -12.65
C VAL A 32 -4.21 -6.16 -13.05
N ARG A 33 -3.35 -5.85 -14.02
CA ARG A 33 -2.27 -6.73 -14.47
C ARG A 33 -0.92 -6.11 -14.19
N ALA A 34 -0.04 -6.86 -13.54
CA ALA A 34 1.35 -6.45 -13.32
C ALA A 34 2.20 -6.63 -14.59
N SER A 35 3.19 -5.76 -14.77
CA SER A 35 4.22 -5.87 -15.79
C SER A 35 5.58 -5.43 -15.24
N PRO A 36 6.69 -5.65 -15.97
CA PRO A 36 8.00 -5.14 -15.58
C PRO A 36 8.08 -3.61 -15.44
N SER A 37 7.13 -2.87 -16.04
CA SER A 37 7.09 -1.40 -16.00
C SER A 37 6.02 -0.82 -15.07
N GLY A 38 5.24 -1.65 -14.37
CA GLY A 38 4.19 -1.20 -13.45
C GLY A 38 2.93 -2.05 -13.53
N TRP A 39 1.78 -1.40 -13.68
CA TRP A 39 0.46 -2.02 -13.73
C TRP A 39 -0.39 -1.48 -14.88
N THR A 40 -1.27 -2.32 -15.40
CA THR A 40 -2.35 -1.91 -16.29
C THR A 40 -3.67 -2.18 -15.60
N VAL A 41 -4.47 -1.13 -15.42
CA VAL A 41 -5.80 -1.20 -14.82
C VAL A 41 -6.83 -1.13 -15.94
N SER A 42 -7.71 -2.11 -16.01
CA SER A 42 -8.81 -2.18 -16.97
C SER A 42 -10.14 -2.17 -16.22
N ARG A 43 -11.07 -1.30 -16.67
CA ARG A 43 -12.44 -1.23 -16.15
C ARG A 43 -13.41 -1.43 -17.31
N ALA A 44 -14.47 -2.20 -17.08
CA ALA A 44 -15.50 -2.43 -18.09
C ALA A 44 -16.09 -1.09 -18.58
N GLY A 45 -16.05 -0.85 -19.90
CA GLY A 45 -16.54 0.39 -20.50
C GLY A 45 -15.58 1.58 -20.42
N SER A 46 -14.30 1.38 -20.09
CA SER A 46 -13.29 2.43 -20.07
C SER A 46 -12.00 2.00 -20.77
N ALA A 47 -11.25 2.95 -21.30
CA ALA A 47 -9.91 2.69 -21.82
C ALA A 47 -8.97 2.23 -20.69
N PRO A 48 -8.06 1.26 -20.93
CA PRO A 48 -7.10 0.83 -19.92
C PRO A 48 -6.15 1.98 -19.50
N ALA A 49 -5.87 2.06 -18.20
CA ALA A 49 -4.90 3.00 -17.63
C ALA A 49 -3.58 2.28 -17.34
N VAL A 50 -2.45 2.88 -17.70
CA VAL A 50 -1.11 2.37 -17.39
C VAL A 50 -0.53 3.18 -16.24
N CYS A 51 -0.20 2.49 -15.15
CA CYS A 51 0.36 3.06 -13.93
C CYS A 51 1.80 2.57 -13.76
N ARG A 52 2.76 3.48 -13.65
CA ARG A 52 4.19 3.20 -13.46
C ARG A 52 4.62 3.36 -12.00
N THR A 53 3.81 4.07 -11.21
CA THR A 53 4.06 4.31 -9.79
C THR A 53 2.89 3.83 -8.93
N ALA A 54 3.17 3.57 -7.65
CA ALA A 54 2.16 3.26 -6.64
C ALA A 54 1.10 4.37 -6.54
N ARG A 55 1.52 5.64 -6.62
CA ARG A 55 0.63 6.80 -6.55
C ARG A 55 -0.32 6.88 -7.75
N GLU A 56 0.18 6.64 -8.97
CA GLU A 56 -0.67 6.57 -10.16
C GLU A 56 -1.72 5.47 -10.04
N LEU A 57 -1.31 4.28 -9.57
CA LEU A 57 -2.22 3.17 -9.32
C LEU A 57 -3.29 3.56 -8.28
N ALA A 58 -2.88 4.15 -7.17
CA ALA A 58 -3.80 4.59 -6.12
C ALA A 58 -4.81 5.65 -6.61
N HIS A 59 -4.39 6.58 -7.46
CA HIS A 59 -5.30 7.55 -8.10
C HIS A 59 -6.34 6.87 -8.99
N VAL A 60 -5.96 5.86 -9.77
CA VAL A 60 -6.89 5.14 -10.62
C VAL A 60 -7.89 4.30 -9.81
N LEU A 61 -7.45 3.73 -8.69
CA LEU A 61 -8.27 2.92 -7.78
C LEU A 61 -9.09 3.74 -6.77
N ARG A 62 -8.90 5.06 -6.72
CA ARG A 62 -9.55 5.95 -5.75
C ARG A 62 -11.08 5.78 -5.70
N PRO A 63 -11.83 5.70 -6.80
CA PRO A 63 -13.29 5.55 -6.75
C PRO A 63 -13.73 4.29 -5.99
N GLU A 64 -13.01 3.18 -6.16
CA GLU A 64 -13.30 1.92 -5.47
C GLU A 64 -12.93 1.97 -4.00
N VAL A 65 -11.85 2.69 -3.66
CA VAL A 65 -11.46 2.96 -2.27
C VAL A 65 -12.51 3.78 -1.54
N GLU A 66 -13.01 4.85 -2.17
CA GLU A 66 -14.05 5.71 -1.59
C GLU A 66 -15.31 4.89 -1.27
N VAL A 67 -15.79 4.09 -2.23
CA VAL A 67 -16.97 3.22 -2.03
C VAL A 67 -16.73 2.18 -0.93
N LEU A 68 -15.57 1.52 -0.93
CA LEU A 68 -15.26 0.49 0.08
C LEU A 68 -15.06 1.11 1.46
N GLN A 69 -14.48 2.30 1.55
CA GLN A 69 -14.27 2.99 2.81
C GLN A 69 -15.59 3.48 3.39
N GLU A 70 -16.52 3.99 2.58
CA GLU A 70 -17.86 4.35 3.05
C GLU A 70 -18.62 3.13 3.59
N ARG A 71 -18.39 1.96 3.00
CA ARG A 71 -19.10 0.72 3.34
C ARG A 71 -18.52 -0.01 4.54
N ASP A 72 -17.21 -0.22 4.55
CA ASP A 72 -16.52 -1.13 5.47
C ASP A 72 -15.52 -0.38 6.38
N GLY A 73 -15.32 0.93 6.18
CA GLY A 73 -14.31 1.72 6.90
C GLY A 73 -12.87 1.43 6.44
N ALA A 74 -11.91 2.21 6.95
CA ALA A 74 -10.49 2.03 6.64
C ALA A 74 -9.97 0.65 7.10
N ASP A 75 -10.33 0.23 8.32
CA ASP A 75 -9.91 -1.06 8.85
C ASP A 75 -10.53 -2.23 8.05
N GLY A 76 -11.79 -2.11 7.62
CA GLY A 76 -12.43 -3.13 6.78
C GLY A 76 -11.79 -3.26 5.40
N LEU A 77 -11.36 -2.14 4.80
CA LEU A 77 -10.57 -2.16 3.56
C LEU A 77 -9.25 -2.92 3.75
N LEU A 78 -8.50 -2.64 4.82
CA LEU A 78 -7.27 -3.37 5.12
C LEU A 78 -7.54 -4.86 5.34
N GLN A 79 -8.58 -5.23 6.09
CA GLN A 79 -8.93 -6.64 6.31
C GLN A 79 -9.20 -7.38 5.00
N ARG A 80 -9.93 -6.76 4.05
CA ARG A 80 -10.11 -7.34 2.71
C ARG A 80 -8.80 -7.57 1.98
N MET A 81 -7.88 -6.60 2.02
CA MET A 81 -6.59 -6.75 1.37
C MET A 81 -5.75 -7.87 1.98
N LEU A 82 -5.85 -8.06 3.30
CA LEU A 82 -5.19 -9.15 4.02
C LEU A 82 -5.77 -10.53 3.66
N THR A 83 -7.02 -10.61 3.21
CA THR A 83 -7.63 -11.88 2.78
C THR A 83 -7.16 -12.38 1.40
N GLU A 84 -6.44 -11.56 0.62
CA GLU A 84 -6.05 -11.87 -0.78
C GLU A 84 -4.81 -12.79 -0.92
N GLY A 85 -4.66 -13.69 0.04
CA GLY A 85 -3.78 -14.86 -0.01
C GLY A 85 -2.32 -14.57 0.36
N GLU A 86 -1.63 -15.64 0.75
CA GLU A 86 -0.23 -15.58 1.16
C GLU A 86 0.70 -15.15 0.02
N HIS A 87 1.76 -14.44 0.41
CA HIS A 87 2.81 -14.04 -0.50
C HIS A 87 4.17 -14.05 0.20
N ARG A 88 5.24 -14.14 -0.60
CA ARG A 88 6.60 -14.09 -0.08
C ARG A 88 6.83 -12.77 0.69
N PRO A 89 7.45 -12.82 1.89
CA PRO A 89 7.90 -11.64 2.61
C PRO A 89 8.70 -10.68 1.73
N VAL A 90 8.45 -9.38 1.88
CA VAL A 90 9.28 -8.32 1.27
C VAL A 90 10.29 -7.83 2.29
N THR A 91 11.57 -8.05 2.02
CA THR A 91 12.65 -7.45 2.82
C THR A 91 13.01 -6.10 2.23
N VAL A 92 12.84 -5.05 3.03
CA VAL A 92 13.21 -3.67 2.67
C VAL A 92 14.24 -3.20 3.68
N THR A 93 15.35 -2.63 3.19
CA THR A 93 16.43 -2.14 4.04
C THR A 93 16.32 -0.63 4.21
N ARG A 94 17.03 -0.08 5.20
CA ARG A 94 17.13 1.38 5.43
C ARG A 94 17.48 2.16 4.15
N GLY A 95 18.39 1.62 3.33
CA GLY A 95 18.84 2.27 2.10
C GLY A 95 17.79 2.33 0.99
N ASP A 96 16.72 1.54 1.11
CA ASP A 96 15.65 1.48 0.11
C ASP A 96 14.57 2.55 0.31
N VAL A 97 14.47 3.15 1.50
CA VAL A 97 13.41 4.11 1.86
C VAL A 97 13.97 5.50 2.21
N PRO A 98 13.20 6.59 2.02
CA PRO A 98 13.64 7.92 2.42
C PRO A 98 13.93 8.01 3.92
N ALA A 99 14.92 8.82 4.31
CA ALA A 99 15.36 8.93 5.72
C ALA A 99 14.23 9.30 6.70
N GLY A 100 13.24 10.09 6.28
CA GLY A 100 12.07 10.45 7.10
C GLY A 100 11.07 9.31 7.36
N MET A 101 11.27 8.15 6.74
CA MET A 101 10.47 6.93 6.94
C MET A 101 11.18 5.92 7.87
N VAL A 102 12.40 6.22 8.30
CA VAL A 102 13.18 5.37 9.21
C VAL A 102 13.06 5.93 10.61
N ARG A 103 12.72 5.08 11.58
CA ARG A 103 12.64 5.46 12.99
C ARG A 103 13.72 4.72 13.78
N ALA A 104 14.50 5.47 14.55
CA ALA A 104 15.63 4.95 15.32
C ALA A 104 15.22 4.03 16.49
N ALA A 105 14.00 4.16 17.00
CA ALA A 105 13.47 3.26 18.03
C ALA A 105 11.94 3.13 17.89
N PRO A 106 11.38 1.91 17.90
CA PRO A 106 9.94 1.74 18.01
C PRO A 106 9.45 2.35 19.33
N ASP A 107 8.36 3.12 19.27
CA ASP A 107 7.59 3.49 20.46
C ASP A 107 7.02 2.20 21.07
N ASP A 108 6.81 2.13 22.39
CA ASP A 108 6.07 1.02 23.01
C ASP A 108 4.66 0.85 22.42
N ARG A 109 4.14 1.89 21.75
CA ARG A 109 2.85 1.91 21.05
C ARG A 109 2.92 1.48 19.58
N ALA A 110 4.12 1.34 19.01
CA ALA A 110 4.28 0.99 17.60
C ALA A 110 4.01 -0.51 17.42
N ARG A 111 3.08 -0.85 16.52
CA ARG A 111 2.76 -2.25 16.23
C ARG A 111 3.69 -2.77 15.13
N PRO A 112 4.46 -3.86 15.34
CA PRO A 112 5.19 -4.49 14.25
C PRO A 112 4.22 -5.05 13.22
N VAL A 113 4.51 -4.79 11.95
CA VAL A 113 3.80 -5.32 10.78
C VAL A 113 4.50 -6.61 10.39
N ARG A 114 3.74 -7.71 10.33
CA ARG A 114 4.31 -8.98 9.92
C ARG A 114 4.77 -8.91 8.46
N PRO A 115 5.81 -9.63 8.05
CA PRO A 115 6.32 -9.52 6.68
C PRO A 115 5.27 -9.79 5.58
N GLU A 116 4.30 -10.66 5.85
CA GLU A 116 3.15 -10.95 5.01
C GLU A 116 2.10 -9.83 4.96
N GLU A 117 2.11 -8.89 5.91
CA GLU A 117 1.18 -7.76 5.96
C GLU A 117 1.75 -6.50 5.31
N VAL A 118 3.05 -6.50 4.95
CA VAL A 118 3.74 -5.29 4.45
C VAL A 118 3.13 -4.77 3.15
N ILE A 119 2.95 -5.63 2.13
CA ILE A 119 2.38 -5.18 0.84
C ILE A 119 0.94 -4.66 1.03
N PRO A 120 0.01 -5.39 1.66
CA PRO A 120 -1.33 -4.89 1.97
C PRO A 120 -1.31 -3.57 2.73
N SER A 121 -0.47 -3.46 3.77
CA SER A 121 -0.41 -2.26 4.61
C SER A 121 0.10 -1.04 3.84
N VAL A 122 1.19 -1.20 3.06
CA VAL A 122 1.76 -0.11 2.26
C VAL A 122 0.79 0.32 1.15
N LEU A 123 0.15 -0.64 0.48
CA LEU A 123 -0.86 -0.34 -0.53
C LEU A 123 -2.07 0.38 0.10
N HIS A 124 -2.55 -0.09 1.25
CA HIS A 124 -3.65 0.51 2.00
C HIS A 124 -3.36 1.97 2.36
N ALA A 125 -2.20 2.24 2.96
CA ALA A 125 -1.79 3.60 3.31
C ALA A 125 -1.70 4.51 2.08
N CYS A 126 -1.18 4.01 0.95
CA CYS A 126 -1.10 4.76 -0.30
C CYS A 126 -2.50 5.10 -0.87
N LEU A 127 -3.45 4.18 -0.79
CA LEU A 127 -4.83 4.39 -1.21
C LEU A 127 -5.56 5.43 -0.34
N LEU A 128 -5.40 5.33 0.98
CA LEU A 128 -5.98 6.31 1.91
C LEU A 128 -5.39 7.71 1.71
N GLU A 129 -4.07 7.82 1.56
CA GLU A 129 -3.40 9.11 1.33
C GLU A 129 -3.97 9.83 0.09
N VAL A 130 -4.13 9.09 -1.02
CA VAL A 130 -4.66 9.64 -2.27
C VAL A 130 -6.16 9.96 -2.18
N ALA A 131 -6.91 9.21 -1.39
CA ALA A 131 -8.32 9.51 -1.08
C ALA A 131 -8.49 10.70 -0.13
N GLY A 132 -7.39 11.25 0.44
CA GLY A 132 -7.45 12.32 1.44
C GLY A 132 -7.93 11.84 2.82
N ILE A 133 -7.83 10.54 3.08
CA ILE A 133 -8.23 9.90 4.33
C ILE A 133 -7.00 9.75 5.20
N ALA A 134 -7.15 9.93 6.51
CA ALA A 134 -6.06 9.75 7.46
C ALA A 134 -5.48 8.33 7.33
N ALA A 135 -4.25 8.24 6.82
CA ALA A 135 -3.54 6.98 6.64
C ALA A 135 -2.65 6.69 7.86
N PRO A 136 -2.57 5.44 8.32
CA PRO A 136 -1.58 5.07 9.31
C PRO A 136 -0.18 5.27 8.72
N ARG A 137 0.73 5.91 9.47
CA ARG A 137 2.12 6.06 9.04
C ARG A 137 2.84 4.73 9.22
N LEU A 138 3.22 4.13 8.09
CA LEU A 138 4.13 3.00 8.04
C LEU A 138 5.56 3.51 8.09
N GLN A 139 6.35 3.02 9.03
CA GLN A 139 7.77 3.37 9.16
C GLN A 139 8.61 2.10 9.21
N LEU A 140 9.89 2.22 8.83
CA LEU A 140 10.87 1.15 8.96
C LEU A 140 11.68 1.38 10.25
N SER A 141 11.75 0.36 11.10
CA SER A 141 12.62 0.38 12.28
C SER A 141 14.09 0.21 11.88
N ASP A 142 14.97 1.06 12.42
CA ASP A 142 16.41 1.10 12.08
C ASP A 142 17.16 -0.16 12.54
N ASP A 143 16.78 -0.73 13.69
CA ASP A 143 17.57 -1.77 14.37
C ASP A 143 17.23 -3.21 13.94
N GLU A 144 16.10 -3.42 13.27
CA GLU A 144 15.60 -4.78 12.96
C GLU A 144 15.05 -4.95 11.53
N GLY A 145 15.02 -3.88 10.72
CA GLY A 145 14.40 -3.92 9.38
C GLY A 145 12.91 -4.30 9.42
N CYS A 146 12.27 -4.19 10.58
CA CYS A 146 10.87 -4.49 10.79
C CYS A 146 10.01 -3.27 10.45
N TRP A 147 8.90 -3.48 9.74
CA TRP A 147 7.94 -2.43 9.47
C TRP A 147 7.08 -2.20 10.71
N ILE A 148 6.80 -0.95 11.04
CA ILE A 148 5.97 -0.56 12.17
C ILE A 148 4.83 0.35 11.69
N LEU A 149 3.65 0.13 12.25
CA LEU A 149 2.51 1.05 12.12
C LEU A 149 2.54 2.00 13.31
N ASP A 150 2.67 3.30 13.03
CA ASP A 150 2.59 4.35 14.05
C ASP A 150 1.14 4.85 14.19
N PRO A 151 0.46 4.53 15.32
CA PRO A 151 -0.89 4.99 15.57
C PRO A 151 -0.97 6.51 15.82
N SER A 152 0.15 7.18 16.11
CA SER A 152 0.23 8.60 16.51
C SER A 152 -0.17 9.60 15.42
N SER A 153 -0.56 9.12 14.24
CA SER A 153 -0.99 9.94 13.12
C SER A 153 -2.39 10.56 13.29
N HIS A 154 -3.10 10.23 14.38
CA HIS A 154 -4.42 10.78 14.72
C HIS A 154 -4.38 11.97 15.70
N SER A 155 -3.26 12.70 15.77
CA SER A 155 -3.17 13.91 16.58
C SER A 155 -2.58 15.05 15.76
N GLY A 156 -3.40 15.62 14.89
CA GLY A 156 -3.17 16.94 14.29
C GLY A 156 -4.39 17.80 14.58
N GLY A 157 -4.31 18.55 15.68
CA GLY A 157 -5.15 19.74 15.90
C GLY A 157 -4.59 20.95 15.16
#